data_AF-A0A1D1YF81-F1
#
_entry.id   AF-A0A1D1YF81-F1
#
_cell.length_a   1.000
_cell.length_b   1.000
_cell.length_c   1.000
_cell.angle_alpha   90.00
_cell.angle_beta   90.00
_cell.angle_gamma   90.00
#
_symmetry.space_group_name_H-M   'P 1'
#
loop_
_entity.id
_entity.type
_entity.pdbx_description
1 polymer ?
#
loop_
_entity_poly.entity_id
_entity_poly.type
_entity_poly.pdbx_seq_one_letter_code
_entity_poly.pdbx_strand_id
1 'polypeptide(L)'
;SSSSSSSKPPPPPPPHHRHRQHQHPPSASPGYYTYSVEMLSSTPTPHTSDYTVNEEDYMTPRTRPQQSSRGGGGGPGGGTSHPRQGGKQQQQQHNSYPREVWVLMRRNFINIRRTPELFLSRQMVLTVMGFMMATMFLKPRDDDTQGIANRLSFVIFTVCLFFFSSNDAVPAFIQERFIFVRETSHNAYRASAYVLSGLLTYLPFLAFQAATYAAIVWFPLRLHPSDFNYFFLALYASLLSTNSFVVFVSSVVPNFIMGYAAVIAFTALFFLFCGYFLESSSIPAMWTWMNKISTMKYPYEGLLLNQFHTHRVFGRDILGQPITGFDILRQIGLDKAKYGKWAMVLFLLAWAVFYRLLFYLVLRFASKNQRT
;
A
#
# COMPACT_ATOMS: atom_id res chain seq x y z
N SER A 1 -27.10 -76.96 58.27
CA SER A 1 -25.67 -76.89 58.61
C SER A 1 -25.24 -75.43 58.64
N SER A 2 -24.50 -74.99 59.67
CA SER A 2 -24.24 -73.58 59.95
C SER A 2 -22.98 -73.38 60.80
N SER A 3 -22.00 -72.61 60.31
CA SER A 3 -20.79 -72.10 61.00
C SER A 3 -20.02 -71.18 60.01
N SER A 4 -19.87 -69.86 60.23
CA SER A 4 -18.81 -69.14 60.99
C SER A 4 -17.37 -69.41 60.49
N SER A 5 -16.45 -68.45 60.28
CA SER A 5 -16.14 -67.22 61.06
C SER A 5 -15.35 -66.12 60.28
N SER A 6 -14.65 -65.19 60.97
CA SER A 6 -14.25 -63.80 60.56
C SER A 6 -12.73 -63.54 60.40
N SER A 7 -12.29 -62.49 59.67
CA SER A 7 -11.01 -61.75 59.90
C SER A 7 -10.85 -60.39 59.13
N LYS A 8 -9.74 -59.64 59.36
CA LYS A 8 -9.50 -58.16 59.20
C LYS A 8 -8.69 -57.71 57.94
N PRO A 9 -8.55 -56.38 57.64
CA PRO A 9 -7.93 -55.83 56.41
C PRO A 9 -6.44 -55.34 56.52
N PRO A 10 -5.75 -55.03 55.38
CA PRO A 10 -4.32 -54.62 55.32
C PRO A 10 -4.03 -53.10 54.99
N PRO A 11 -2.75 -52.62 55.11
CA PRO A 11 -2.33 -51.19 55.01
C PRO A 11 -1.59 -50.76 53.70
N PRO A 12 -1.27 -49.46 53.49
CA PRO A 12 -0.70 -48.90 52.23
C PRO A 12 0.85 -48.69 52.19
N PRO A 13 1.47 -48.42 50.99
CA PRO A 13 2.93 -48.32 50.78
C PRO A 13 3.57 -46.89 50.78
N PRO A 14 4.92 -46.75 50.83
CA PRO A 14 5.66 -45.48 51.07
C PRO A 14 6.34 -44.82 49.82
N PRO A 15 6.92 -43.60 49.94
CA PRO A 15 7.51 -42.82 48.81
C PRO A 15 9.06 -42.88 48.69
N HIS A 16 9.61 -42.42 47.55
CA HIS A 16 11.07 -42.39 47.24
C HIS A 16 11.64 -40.99 46.90
N HIS A 17 12.88 -40.73 47.34
CA HIS A 17 13.71 -39.54 47.03
C HIS A 17 14.65 -39.73 45.81
N ARG A 18 15.21 -38.63 45.26
CA ARG A 18 16.48 -38.64 44.49
C ARG A 18 17.29 -37.33 44.56
N HIS A 19 18.61 -37.45 44.40
CA HIS A 19 19.64 -36.42 44.69
C HIS A 19 20.14 -35.60 43.46
N ARG A 20 20.81 -34.47 43.76
CA ARG A 20 21.58 -33.59 42.84
C ARG A 20 23.00 -34.12 42.52
N GLN A 21 23.57 -33.68 41.39
CA GLN A 21 25.03 -33.55 41.16
C GLN A 21 25.35 -32.33 40.24
N HIS A 22 26.56 -31.77 40.36
CA HIS A 22 27.09 -30.61 39.60
C HIS A 22 28.44 -30.97 38.92
N GLN A 23 28.75 -30.39 37.76
CA GLN A 23 30.08 -30.43 37.12
C GLN A 23 30.40 -29.15 36.30
N HIS A 24 31.70 -28.79 36.27
CA HIS A 24 32.39 -27.77 35.45
C HIS A 24 33.91 -28.17 35.40
N PRO A 25 34.81 -27.52 34.63
CA PRO A 25 34.96 -27.49 33.16
C PRO A 25 36.41 -27.86 32.73
N PRO A 26 36.84 -27.65 31.46
CA PRO A 26 38.23 -27.18 31.24
C PRO A 26 38.50 -26.21 30.05
N SER A 27 39.27 -25.14 30.33
CA SER A 27 40.35 -24.48 29.53
C SER A 27 40.27 -24.43 27.97
N ALA A 28 39.87 -23.31 27.33
CA ALA A 28 40.74 -22.24 26.71
C ALA A 28 41.22 -22.55 25.25
N SER A 29 41.66 -21.65 24.33
CA SER A 29 41.64 -20.18 24.06
C SER A 29 42.36 -19.94 22.68
N PRO A 30 42.45 -18.73 22.03
CA PRO A 30 41.70 -17.46 22.13
C PRO A 30 41.10 -16.94 20.77
N GLY A 31 40.17 -15.98 20.78
CA GLY A 31 39.70 -15.31 19.55
C GLY A 31 38.72 -14.15 19.77
N TYR A 32 39.03 -12.97 19.22
CA TYR A 32 38.23 -11.74 19.31
C TYR A 32 36.77 -11.93 18.84
N TYR A 33 35.79 -11.42 19.61
CA TYR A 33 34.90 -10.30 19.24
C TYR A 33 33.86 -10.07 20.36
N THR A 34 33.98 -8.94 21.08
CA THR A 34 33.03 -8.53 22.12
C THR A 34 31.86 -7.75 21.54
N TYR A 35 30.70 -8.40 21.43
CA TYR A 35 29.39 -7.71 21.42
C TYR A 35 28.71 -7.95 22.75
N SER A 36 28.60 -6.89 23.56
CA SER A 36 27.92 -6.92 24.85
C SER A 36 26.40 -6.95 24.66
N VAL A 37 25.80 -8.13 24.91
CA VAL A 37 24.38 -8.27 25.18
C VAL A 37 24.22 -8.98 26.51
N GLU A 38 23.85 -8.23 27.56
CA GLU A 38 23.38 -8.82 28.82
C GLU A 38 21.98 -9.43 28.59
N MET A 39 21.93 -10.63 28.04
CA MET A 39 20.73 -11.47 28.11
C MET A 39 20.69 -12.14 29.48
N LEU A 40 19.75 -11.68 30.32
CA LEU A 40 19.37 -12.36 31.56
C LEU A 40 18.95 -13.80 31.27
N SER A 41 19.57 -14.76 31.94
CA SER A 41 19.51 -16.20 31.63
C SER A 41 18.21 -16.91 32.05
N SER A 42 17.08 -16.20 32.10
CA SER A 42 15.83 -16.70 32.69
C SER A 42 14.54 -16.38 31.93
N THR A 43 14.58 -15.75 30.75
CA THR A 43 13.41 -15.66 29.86
C THR A 43 13.27 -16.92 29.00
N PRO A 44 12.18 -17.69 29.10
CA PRO A 44 11.89 -18.78 28.16
C PRO A 44 11.57 -18.19 26.78
N THR A 45 12.16 -18.74 25.71
CA THR A 45 11.78 -18.42 24.33
C THR A 45 10.46 -19.11 23.97
N PRO A 46 9.38 -18.39 23.60
CA PRO A 46 8.12 -19.01 23.20
C PRO A 46 8.22 -19.76 21.86
N HIS A 47 7.40 -20.79 21.67
CA HIS A 47 7.28 -21.47 20.38
C HIS A 47 6.52 -20.61 19.36
N THR A 48 6.80 -20.84 18.07
CA THR A 48 6.37 -20.02 16.93
C THR A 48 4.86 -19.91 16.69
N SER A 49 4.03 -20.67 17.42
CA SER A 49 2.57 -20.70 17.28
C SER A 49 1.84 -19.63 18.10
N ASP A 50 2.46 -19.02 19.11
CA ASP A 50 1.78 -18.13 20.06
C ASP A 50 1.69 -16.67 19.61
N TYR A 51 1.96 -16.37 18.33
CA TYR A 51 1.83 -15.03 17.75
C TYR A 51 0.36 -14.66 17.45
N THR A 52 -0.48 -14.56 18.49
CA THR A 52 -1.68 -13.71 18.44
C THR A 52 -1.31 -12.29 18.87
N VAL A 53 -1.19 -11.42 17.88
CA VAL A 53 -0.77 -10.03 18.08
C VAL A 53 -1.89 -9.24 18.77
N ASN A 54 -1.77 -9.04 20.09
CA ASN A 54 -2.75 -8.30 20.89
C ASN A 54 -2.39 -6.81 20.99
N GLU A 55 -3.40 -5.95 21.04
CA GLU A 55 -3.26 -4.49 21.08
C GLU A 55 -2.58 -3.99 22.37
N GLU A 56 -2.64 -4.79 23.44
CA GLU A 56 -2.10 -4.49 24.77
C GLU A 56 -0.56 -4.53 24.82
N ASP A 57 0.10 -5.38 24.02
CA ASP A 57 1.57 -5.50 23.95
C ASP A 57 2.26 -4.22 23.41
N TYR A 58 1.48 -3.29 22.85
CA TYR A 58 1.96 -2.04 22.27
C TYR A 58 1.80 -0.82 23.20
N MET A 59 1.20 -0.98 24.37
CA MET A 59 1.05 0.11 25.33
C MET A 59 2.28 0.24 26.24
N THR A 60 2.82 1.46 26.37
CA THR A 60 3.91 1.73 27.31
C THR A 60 3.48 1.41 28.74
N PRO A 61 4.25 0.61 29.52
CA PRO A 61 3.90 0.27 30.89
C PRO A 61 3.70 1.52 31.75
N ARG A 62 2.51 1.67 32.34
CA ARG A 62 2.27 2.71 33.36
C ARG A 62 3.14 2.41 34.57
N THR A 63 4.19 3.21 34.77
CA THR A 63 5.04 3.17 35.96
C THR A 63 4.18 3.39 37.21
N ARG A 64 3.97 2.32 37.99
CA ARG A 64 3.38 2.42 39.34
C ARG A 64 4.22 3.41 40.16
N PRO A 65 3.63 4.42 40.82
CA PRO A 65 4.34 5.27 41.77
C PRO A 65 4.95 4.40 42.87
N GLN A 66 6.28 4.43 42.99
CA GLN A 66 7.01 3.66 43.99
C GLN A 66 6.78 4.31 45.37
N GLN A 67 5.96 3.67 46.19
CA GLN A 67 5.58 4.17 47.51
C GLN A 67 6.77 4.01 48.47
N SER A 68 7.63 5.03 48.58
CA SER A 68 8.82 5.00 49.43
C SER A 68 8.46 5.17 50.91
N SER A 69 8.83 4.18 51.71
CA SER A 69 8.52 4.09 53.15
C SER A 69 8.99 5.30 53.97
N ARG A 70 8.16 5.67 54.94
CA ARG A 70 8.42 6.71 55.93
C ARG A 70 9.27 6.12 57.07
N GLY A 71 10.59 6.32 57.02
CA GLY A 71 11.53 5.91 58.07
C GLY A 71 12.35 7.11 58.54
N GLY A 72 12.04 7.67 59.71
CA GLY A 72 12.78 8.79 60.30
C GLY A 72 13.88 8.29 61.23
N GLY A 73 15.12 8.74 61.01
CA GLY A 73 16.27 8.52 61.88
C GLY A 73 17.33 9.57 61.59
N GLY A 74 17.69 10.38 62.59
CA GLY A 74 18.56 11.55 62.41
C GLY A 74 20.05 11.24 62.57
N GLY A 75 20.88 12.10 61.99
CA GLY A 75 22.34 12.11 62.19
C GLY A 75 23.00 13.22 61.35
N PRO A 76 23.70 14.19 61.94
CA PRO A 76 24.45 15.20 61.20
C PRO A 76 25.90 14.74 60.97
N GLY A 77 26.34 14.69 59.72
CA GLY A 77 27.71 14.35 59.35
C GLY A 77 28.00 14.75 57.91
N GLY A 78 29.08 15.52 57.70
CA GLY A 78 29.37 16.14 56.40
C GLY A 78 29.84 15.16 55.32
N GLY A 79 29.51 15.46 54.06
CA GLY A 79 29.92 14.69 52.90
C GLY A 79 29.91 15.53 51.62
N THR A 80 31.10 15.92 51.18
CA THR A 80 31.51 16.26 49.79
C THR A 80 30.40 16.50 48.75
N SER A 81 30.30 17.76 48.31
CA SER A 81 29.51 18.17 47.15
C SER A 81 30.07 17.59 45.84
N HIS A 82 29.56 16.43 45.41
CA HIS A 82 29.70 16.02 44.01
C HIS A 82 28.98 17.03 43.10
N PRO A 83 29.65 17.57 42.06
CA PRO A 83 28.94 18.37 41.06
C PRO A 83 27.93 17.46 40.36
N ARG A 84 26.65 17.79 40.56
CA ARG A 84 25.51 17.13 39.93
C ARG A 84 25.69 17.28 38.42
N GLN A 85 26.22 16.25 37.75
CA GLN A 85 26.32 16.24 36.29
C GLN A 85 24.90 16.45 35.77
N GLY A 86 24.67 17.64 35.19
CA GLY A 86 23.41 17.93 34.54
C GLY A 86 23.20 16.86 33.49
N GLY A 87 22.19 16.02 33.69
CA GLY A 87 21.80 15.03 32.70
C GLY A 87 21.61 15.79 31.40
N LYS A 88 22.51 15.55 30.43
CA LYS A 88 22.39 16.13 29.10
C LYS A 88 21.04 15.69 28.59
N GLN A 89 20.06 16.61 28.60
CA GLN A 89 18.87 16.45 27.78
C GLN A 89 19.41 16.12 26.41
N GLN A 90 19.15 14.90 25.93
CA GLN A 90 19.49 14.53 24.58
C GLN A 90 18.68 15.47 23.69
N GLN A 91 19.32 16.55 23.27
CA GLN A 91 18.80 17.43 22.24
C GLN A 91 18.52 16.51 21.07
N GLN A 92 17.25 16.27 20.81
CA GLN A 92 16.81 15.53 19.64
C GLN A 92 17.25 16.37 18.45
N GLN A 93 18.46 16.07 17.93
CA GLN A 93 18.98 16.64 16.71
C GLN A 93 18.06 16.17 15.59
N HIS A 94 17.03 16.97 15.32
CA HIS A 94 16.18 16.79 14.16
C HIS A 94 17.10 16.70 12.93
N ASN A 95 17.10 15.54 12.27
CA ASN A 95 17.81 15.39 11.02
C ASN A 95 17.30 16.42 10.01
N SER A 96 18.17 16.83 9.09
CA SER A 96 17.74 17.69 7.99
C SER A 96 16.69 16.96 7.14
N TYR A 97 15.57 17.63 6.85
CA TYR A 97 14.45 17.06 6.09
C TYR A 97 14.85 16.28 4.81
N PRO A 98 15.73 16.79 3.92
CA PRO A 98 16.16 16.01 2.74
C PRO A 98 16.94 14.74 3.11
N ARG A 99 17.64 14.71 4.24
CA ARG A 99 18.35 13.52 4.73
C ARG A 99 17.36 12.48 5.28
N GLU A 100 16.29 12.90 5.98
CA GLU A 100 15.19 12.00 6.35
C GLU A 100 14.59 11.33 5.11
N VAL A 101 14.19 12.13 4.11
CA VAL A 101 13.60 11.64 2.85
C VAL A 101 14.55 10.69 2.12
N TRP A 102 15.84 11.03 1.99
CA TRP A 102 16.84 10.19 1.33
C TRP A 102 17.05 8.85 2.03
N VAL A 103 17.16 8.84 3.36
CA VAL A 103 17.35 7.60 4.15
C VAL A 103 16.13 6.68 4.02
N LEU A 104 14.92 7.24 4.11
CA LEU A 104 13.67 6.49 3.94
C LEU A 104 13.53 5.97 2.49
N MET A 105 13.86 6.78 1.48
CA MET A 105 13.83 6.38 0.07
C MET A 105 14.82 5.23 -0.20
N ARG A 106 16.04 5.31 0.36
CA ARG A 106 17.04 4.24 0.29
C ARG A 106 16.55 2.96 0.99
N ARG A 107 15.91 3.08 2.16
CA ARG A 107 15.29 1.95 2.87
C ARG A 107 14.24 1.27 2.01
N ASN A 108 13.30 2.03 1.46
CA ASN A 108 12.18 1.50 0.66
C ASN A 108 12.69 0.85 -0.63
N PHE A 109 13.71 1.43 -1.30
CA PHE A 109 14.34 0.83 -2.47
C PHE A 109 15.07 -0.50 -2.14
N ILE A 110 15.78 -0.57 -1.00
CA ILE A 110 16.38 -1.81 -0.51
C ILE A 110 15.31 -2.85 -0.17
N ASN A 111 14.17 -2.44 0.38
CA ASN A 111 13.04 -3.32 0.68
C ASN A 111 12.53 -3.97 -0.61
N ILE A 112 12.11 -3.17 -1.60
CA ILE A 112 11.61 -3.65 -2.91
C ILE A 112 12.63 -4.56 -3.61
N ARG A 113 13.94 -4.26 -3.52
CA ARG A 113 14.99 -5.12 -4.09
C ARG A 113 15.17 -6.45 -3.33
N ARG A 114 14.80 -6.53 -2.05
CA ARG A 114 14.85 -7.76 -1.24
C ARG A 114 13.55 -8.57 -1.29
N THR A 115 12.42 -7.93 -1.56
CA THR A 115 11.10 -8.57 -1.71
C THR A 115 10.53 -8.36 -3.12
N PRO A 116 11.19 -8.88 -4.17
CA PRO A 116 10.79 -8.66 -5.55
C PRO A 116 9.40 -9.22 -5.88
N GLU A 117 8.91 -10.20 -5.12
CA GLU A 117 7.64 -10.89 -5.31
C GLU A 117 6.44 -9.94 -5.49
N LEU A 118 6.31 -8.92 -4.65
CA LEU A 118 5.22 -7.94 -4.68
C LEU A 118 5.23 -7.05 -5.94
N PHE A 119 6.43 -6.76 -6.47
CA PHE A 119 6.57 -6.01 -7.72
C PHE A 119 6.38 -6.92 -8.94
N LEU A 120 6.95 -8.14 -8.87
CA LEU A 120 6.96 -9.12 -9.93
C LEU A 120 5.57 -9.71 -10.19
N SER A 121 4.75 -9.95 -9.15
CA SER A 121 3.36 -10.41 -9.30
C SER A 121 2.54 -9.41 -10.10
N ARG A 122 2.55 -8.14 -9.70
CA ARG A 122 1.85 -7.04 -10.40
C ARG A 122 2.38 -6.85 -11.82
N GLN A 123 3.70 -6.94 -12.01
CA GLN A 123 4.32 -6.87 -13.33
C GLN A 123 3.88 -8.05 -14.23
N MET A 124 3.82 -9.27 -13.69
CA MET A 124 3.37 -10.46 -14.40
C MET A 124 1.90 -10.34 -14.80
N VAL A 125 1.02 -9.91 -13.90
CA VAL A 125 -0.41 -9.70 -14.18
C VAL A 125 -0.60 -8.68 -15.31
N LEU A 126 0.06 -7.52 -15.25
CA LEU A 126 0.00 -6.52 -16.32
C LEU A 126 0.60 -7.04 -17.65
N THR A 127 1.66 -7.84 -17.59
CA THR A 127 2.29 -8.43 -18.78
C THR A 127 1.35 -9.45 -19.46
N VAL A 128 0.83 -10.42 -18.71
CA VAL A 128 -0.08 -11.46 -19.21
C VAL A 128 -1.38 -10.84 -19.72
N MET A 129 -1.99 -9.94 -18.96
CA MET A 129 -3.20 -9.23 -19.40
C MET A 129 -2.93 -8.31 -20.59
N GLY A 130 -1.75 -7.70 -20.69
CA GLY A 130 -1.31 -6.96 -21.88
C GLY A 130 -1.26 -7.86 -23.12
N PHE A 131 -0.70 -9.06 -23.01
CA PHE A 131 -0.70 -10.04 -24.11
C PHE A 131 -2.11 -10.51 -24.48
N MET A 132 -2.98 -10.78 -23.49
CA MET A 132 -4.38 -11.15 -23.75
C MET A 132 -5.16 -10.04 -24.45
N MET A 133 -5.00 -8.78 -24.02
CA MET A 133 -5.64 -7.63 -24.66
C MET A 133 -5.10 -7.41 -26.09
N ALA A 134 -3.79 -7.58 -26.29
CA ALA A 134 -3.14 -7.51 -27.60
C ALA A 134 -3.64 -8.55 -28.60
N THR A 135 -3.93 -9.79 -28.16
CA THR A 135 -4.41 -10.86 -29.04
C THR A 135 -5.93 -10.82 -29.24
N MET A 136 -6.70 -10.51 -28.19
CA MET A 136 -8.16 -10.43 -28.26
C MET A 136 -8.66 -9.27 -29.13
N PHE A 137 -7.97 -8.13 -29.09
CA PHE A 137 -8.31 -6.94 -29.88
C PHE A 137 -7.38 -6.76 -31.10
N LEU A 138 -6.81 -7.86 -31.61
CA LEU A 138 -5.91 -7.85 -32.75
C LEU A 138 -6.63 -7.44 -34.04
N LYS A 139 -6.22 -6.31 -34.63
CA LYS A 139 -6.78 -5.72 -35.87
C LYS A 139 -8.33 -5.63 -35.87
N PRO A 140 -8.92 -4.70 -35.11
CA PRO A 140 -10.33 -4.34 -35.32
C PRO A 140 -10.53 -3.98 -36.80
N ARG A 141 -11.52 -4.57 -37.47
CA ARG A 141 -11.84 -4.24 -38.87
C ARG A 141 -12.17 -2.75 -38.94
N ASP A 142 -11.48 -2.03 -39.81
CA ASP A 142 -11.54 -0.56 -39.89
C ASP A 142 -12.77 -0.04 -40.68
N ASP A 143 -13.55 -0.95 -41.28
CA ASP A 143 -14.70 -0.64 -42.15
C ASP A 143 -16.07 -0.90 -41.49
N ASP A 144 -16.11 -1.40 -40.25
CA ASP A 144 -17.33 -1.89 -39.58
C ASP A 144 -17.56 -1.21 -38.22
N THR A 145 -18.83 -0.94 -37.89
CA THR A 145 -19.26 -0.34 -36.61
C THR A 145 -18.86 -1.21 -35.41
N GLN A 146 -18.81 -2.53 -35.57
CA GLN A 146 -18.28 -3.45 -34.55
C GLN A 146 -16.80 -3.14 -34.21
N GLY A 147 -16.00 -2.67 -35.18
CA GLY A 147 -14.63 -2.24 -34.98
C GLY A 147 -14.50 -1.05 -34.03
N ILE A 148 -15.46 -0.12 -34.07
CA ILE A 148 -15.54 1.03 -33.16
C ILE A 148 -15.82 0.54 -31.74
N ALA A 149 -16.86 -0.28 -31.54
CA ALA A 149 -17.23 -0.85 -30.24
C ALA A 149 -16.08 -1.66 -29.61
N ASN A 150 -15.36 -2.44 -30.42
CA ASN A 150 -14.18 -3.18 -29.98
C ASN A 150 -13.05 -2.24 -29.50
N ARG A 151 -12.82 -1.11 -30.19
CA ARG A 151 -11.81 -0.11 -29.79
C ARG A 151 -12.20 0.60 -28.49
N LEU A 152 -13.47 0.97 -28.31
CA LEU A 152 -13.97 1.54 -27.04
C LEU A 152 -13.82 0.56 -25.87
N SER A 153 -14.23 -0.70 -26.09
CA SER A 153 -14.09 -1.80 -25.12
C SER A 153 -12.62 -1.98 -24.70
N PHE A 154 -11.71 -2.06 -25.68
CA PHE A 154 -10.27 -2.17 -25.44
C PHE A 154 -9.73 -1.06 -24.52
N VAL A 155 -10.10 0.21 -24.77
CA VAL A 155 -9.65 1.35 -23.95
C VAL A 155 -10.18 1.25 -22.52
N ILE A 156 -11.46 0.95 -22.31
CA ILE A 156 -11.99 0.87 -20.95
C ILE A 156 -11.44 -0.34 -20.18
N PHE A 157 -11.27 -1.51 -20.82
CA PHE A 157 -10.66 -2.67 -20.18
C PHE A 157 -9.19 -2.40 -19.80
N THR A 158 -8.44 -1.67 -20.63
CA THR A 158 -7.09 -1.19 -20.28
C THR A 158 -7.10 -0.36 -18.99
N VAL A 159 -8.02 0.61 -18.88
CA VAL A 159 -8.17 1.44 -17.67
C VAL A 159 -8.55 0.58 -16.45
N CYS A 160 -9.51 -0.33 -16.59
CA CYS A 160 -9.93 -1.21 -15.50
C CYS A 160 -8.79 -2.11 -15.01
N LEU A 161 -8.03 -2.74 -15.91
CA LEU A 161 -6.86 -3.57 -15.59
C LEU A 161 -5.81 -2.78 -14.79
N PHE A 162 -5.57 -1.53 -15.18
CA PHE A 162 -4.63 -0.64 -14.49
C PHE A 162 -5.08 -0.36 -13.06
N PHE A 163 -6.38 -0.14 -12.85
CA PHE A 163 -6.93 0.06 -11.52
C PHE A 163 -6.84 -1.22 -10.67
N PHE A 164 -7.33 -2.36 -11.18
CA PHE A 164 -7.28 -3.64 -10.47
C PHE A 164 -5.85 -4.07 -10.11
N SER A 165 -4.86 -3.80 -10.97
CA SER A 165 -3.43 -4.07 -10.67
C SER A 165 -2.91 -3.34 -9.43
N SER A 166 -3.58 -2.27 -8.99
CA SER A 166 -3.17 -1.51 -7.80
C SER A 166 -3.64 -2.15 -6.50
N ASN A 167 -4.57 -3.10 -6.54
CA ASN A 167 -5.16 -3.70 -5.34
C ASN A 167 -4.12 -4.50 -4.51
N ASP A 168 -3.10 -5.07 -5.16
CA ASP A 168 -2.01 -5.81 -4.50
C ASP A 168 -1.17 -4.92 -3.56
N ALA A 169 -1.26 -3.59 -3.69
CA ALA A 169 -0.59 -2.66 -2.78
C ALA A 169 -1.28 -2.55 -1.40
N VAL A 170 -2.55 -2.98 -1.25
CA VAL A 170 -3.32 -2.91 0.01
C VAL A 170 -2.61 -3.60 1.18
N PRO A 171 -2.28 -4.91 1.14
CA PRO A 171 -1.67 -5.60 2.27
C PRO A 171 -0.27 -5.08 2.58
N ALA A 172 0.55 -4.84 1.55
CA ALA A 172 1.91 -4.30 1.70
C ALA A 172 1.89 -2.92 2.39
N PHE A 173 0.98 -2.03 1.98
CA PHE A 173 0.87 -0.71 2.60
C PHE A 173 0.37 -0.79 4.05
N ILE A 174 -0.59 -1.66 4.36
CA ILE A 174 -1.09 -1.84 5.72
C ILE A 174 0.03 -2.36 6.65
N GLN A 175 0.88 -3.28 6.18
CA GLN A 175 2.07 -3.71 6.92
C GLN A 175 3.07 -2.56 7.16
N GLU A 176 3.37 -1.75 6.13
CA GLU A 176 4.25 -0.58 6.29
C GLU A 176 3.68 0.46 7.27
N ARG A 177 2.35 0.65 7.30
CA ARG A 177 1.68 1.57 8.23
C ARG A 177 1.93 1.20 9.69
N PHE A 178 1.91 -0.08 10.06
CA PHE A 178 2.21 -0.50 11.43
C PHE A 178 3.66 -0.17 11.83
N ILE A 179 4.61 -0.36 10.89
CA ILE A 179 6.01 0.03 11.08
C ILE A 179 6.13 1.55 11.25
N PHE A 180 5.45 2.33 10.39
CA PHE A 180 5.40 3.78 10.44
C PHE A 180 4.87 4.31 11.79
N VAL A 181 3.78 3.74 12.32
CA VAL A 181 3.21 4.11 13.62
C VAL A 181 4.24 3.91 14.74
N ARG A 182 4.89 2.75 14.77
CA ARG A 182 5.90 2.39 15.78
C ARG A 182 7.17 3.26 15.69
N GLU A 183 7.62 3.62 14.49
CA GLU A 183 8.77 4.50 14.31
C GLU A 183 8.42 5.97 14.64
N THR A 184 7.18 6.38 14.36
CA THR A 184 6.70 7.74 14.62
C THR A 184 6.36 7.97 16.09
N SER A 185 5.96 6.96 16.88
CA SER A 185 5.79 7.12 18.34
C SER A 185 7.11 7.50 19.02
N HIS A 186 8.23 6.98 18.54
CA HIS A 186 9.59 7.34 18.96
C HIS A 186 10.14 8.62 18.31
N ASN A 187 9.32 9.37 17.56
CA ASN A 187 9.71 10.58 16.80
C ASN A 187 10.91 10.38 15.84
N ALA A 188 11.08 9.19 15.25
CA ALA A 188 12.25 8.88 14.42
C ALA A 188 12.36 9.73 13.13
N TYR A 189 11.22 10.13 12.54
CA TYR A 189 11.14 10.98 11.35
C TYR A 189 9.74 11.60 11.18
N ARG A 190 9.59 12.51 10.22
CA ARG A 190 8.32 13.22 9.95
C ARG A 190 7.39 12.43 9.03
N ALA A 191 6.08 12.48 9.30
CA ALA A 191 5.06 11.89 8.42
C ALA A 191 5.15 12.36 6.96
N SER A 192 5.48 13.64 6.73
CA SER A 192 5.67 14.18 5.37
C SER A 192 6.91 13.61 4.65
N ALA A 193 7.97 13.29 5.41
CA ALA A 193 9.16 12.65 4.84
C ALA A 193 8.83 11.24 4.33
N TYR A 194 8.05 10.46 5.10
CA TYR A 194 7.61 9.12 4.72
C TYR A 194 6.69 9.11 3.48
N VAL A 195 5.71 10.00 3.42
CA VAL A 195 4.80 10.10 2.25
C VAL A 195 5.59 10.48 0.98
N LEU A 196 6.53 11.43 1.09
CA LEU A 196 7.35 11.89 -0.03
C LEU A 196 8.39 10.84 -0.47
N SER A 197 9.09 10.19 0.46
CA SER A 197 10.04 9.12 0.15
C SER A 197 9.35 7.93 -0.50
N GLY A 198 8.18 7.53 0.02
CA GLY A 198 7.37 6.47 -0.58
C GLY A 198 6.93 6.82 -2.00
N LEU A 199 6.39 8.02 -2.22
CA LEU A 199 6.03 8.49 -3.56
C LEU A 199 7.22 8.39 -4.53
N LEU A 200 8.35 9.02 -4.18
CA LEU A 200 9.55 9.04 -5.03
C LEU A 200 10.12 7.64 -5.31
N THR A 201 10.12 6.73 -4.32
CA THR A 201 10.55 5.34 -4.54
C THR A 201 9.67 4.64 -5.58
N TYR A 202 8.33 4.82 -5.56
CA TYR A 202 7.43 4.08 -6.46
C TYR A 202 7.33 4.65 -7.89
N LEU A 203 7.64 5.94 -8.12
CA LEU A 203 7.59 6.55 -9.47
C LEU A 203 8.27 5.70 -10.57
N PRO A 204 9.55 5.27 -10.46
CA PRO A 204 10.20 4.48 -11.50
C PRO A 204 9.57 3.09 -11.72
N PHE A 205 9.06 2.44 -10.67
CA PHE A 205 8.44 1.12 -10.79
C PHE A 205 7.09 1.19 -11.51
N LEU A 206 6.29 2.23 -11.23
CA LEU A 206 5.03 2.48 -11.95
C LEU A 206 5.29 2.89 -13.41
N ALA A 207 6.37 3.64 -13.68
CA ALA A 207 6.78 3.97 -15.04
C ALA A 207 7.19 2.73 -15.84
N PHE A 208 7.93 1.80 -15.23
CA PHE A 208 8.28 0.51 -15.84
C PHE A 208 7.02 -0.33 -16.14
N GLN A 209 6.09 -0.45 -15.19
CA GLN A 209 4.81 -1.15 -15.38
C GLN A 209 3.99 -0.57 -16.54
N ALA A 210 3.86 0.77 -16.60
CA ALA A 210 3.21 1.45 -17.73
C ALA A 210 3.94 1.17 -19.05
N ALA A 211 5.27 1.24 -19.07
CA ALA A 211 6.08 1.04 -20.27
C ALA A 211 5.97 -0.39 -20.81
N THR A 212 5.98 -1.41 -19.96
CA THR A 212 5.82 -2.81 -20.41
C THR A 212 4.46 -3.04 -21.04
N TYR A 213 3.38 -2.63 -20.38
CA TYR A 213 2.03 -2.78 -20.93
C TYR A 213 1.89 -1.99 -22.23
N ALA A 214 2.35 -0.73 -22.26
CA ALA A 214 2.32 0.11 -23.44
C ALA A 214 3.07 -0.54 -24.61
N ALA A 215 4.28 -1.07 -24.38
CA ALA A 215 5.07 -1.73 -25.42
C ALA A 215 4.37 -2.98 -25.98
N ILE A 216 3.84 -3.86 -25.13
CA ILE A 216 3.13 -5.09 -25.55
C ILE A 216 1.93 -4.76 -26.44
N VAL A 217 1.17 -3.73 -26.05
CA VAL A 217 -0.12 -3.39 -26.65
C VAL A 217 0.03 -2.42 -27.84
N TRP A 218 1.16 -1.74 -27.97
CA TRP A 218 1.44 -0.80 -29.07
C TRP A 218 1.59 -1.48 -30.44
N PHE A 219 2.45 -2.49 -30.54
CA PHE A 219 2.74 -3.17 -31.81
C PHE A 219 1.49 -3.82 -32.45
N PRO A 220 0.62 -4.53 -31.70
CA PRO A 220 -0.52 -5.27 -32.26
C PRO A 220 -1.66 -4.38 -32.75
N LEU A 221 -1.91 -3.25 -32.08
CA LEU A 221 -3.03 -2.35 -32.42
C LEU A 221 -2.67 -1.25 -33.44
N ARG A 222 -1.39 -1.08 -33.79
CA ARG A 222 -0.90 -0.06 -34.73
C ARG A 222 -1.49 1.34 -34.46
N LEU A 223 -1.44 1.78 -33.20
CA LEU A 223 -1.78 3.15 -32.84
C LEU A 223 -0.84 4.14 -33.56
N HIS A 224 -1.31 5.36 -33.77
CA HIS A 224 -0.62 6.32 -34.62
C HIS A 224 0.76 6.71 -34.05
N PRO A 225 1.87 6.65 -34.81
CA PRO A 225 3.23 6.80 -34.30
C PRO A 225 3.50 8.06 -33.44
N SER A 226 2.85 9.19 -33.75
CA SER A 226 3.02 10.44 -33.00
C SER A 226 2.47 10.42 -31.57
N ASP A 227 1.66 9.43 -31.23
CA ASP A 227 0.79 9.47 -30.04
C ASP A 227 1.20 8.46 -28.94
N PHE A 228 2.32 7.75 -29.12
CA PHE A 228 2.87 6.83 -28.11
C PHE A 228 3.21 7.53 -26.80
N ASN A 229 3.85 8.70 -26.88
CA ASN A 229 4.29 9.44 -25.70
C ASN A 229 3.10 9.87 -24.82
N TYR A 230 1.99 10.27 -25.44
CA TYR A 230 0.76 10.57 -24.73
C TYR A 230 0.13 9.30 -24.14
N PHE A 231 0.05 8.21 -24.92
CA PHE A 231 -0.49 6.93 -24.47
C PHE A 231 0.25 6.40 -23.23
N PHE A 232 1.58 6.35 -23.28
CA PHE A 232 2.42 6.00 -22.14
C PHE A 232 2.20 6.93 -20.93
N LEU A 233 2.18 8.25 -21.14
CA LEU A 233 2.02 9.20 -20.04
C LEU A 233 0.63 9.13 -19.38
N ALA A 234 -0.43 8.90 -20.16
CA ALA A 234 -1.78 8.69 -19.66
C ALA A 234 -1.89 7.40 -18.82
N LEU A 235 -1.29 6.30 -19.30
CA LEU A 235 -1.20 5.04 -18.55
C LEU A 235 -0.38 5.19 -17.26
N TYR A 236 0.75 5.89 -17.31
CA TYR A 236 1.58 6.18 -16.14
C TYR A 236 0.85 7.05 -15.11
N ALA A 237 0.20 8.13 -15.54
CA ALA A 237 -0.59 9.00 -14.66
C ALA A 237 -1.80 8.26 -14.06
N SER A 238 -2.41 7.32 -14.80
CA SER A 238 -3.46 6.42 -14.31
C SER A 238 -2.97 5.48 -13.20
N LEU A 239 -1.81 4.83 -13.38
CA LEU A 239 -1.16 4.02 -12.33
C LEU A 239 -0.80 4.88 -11.11
N LEU A 240 -0.25 6.08 -11.32
CA LEU A 240 0.16 6.96 -10.23
C LEU A 240 -1.02 7.47 -9.40
N SER A 241 -2.12 7.82 -10.06
CA SER A 241 -3.36 8.23 -9.40
C SER A 241 -3.99 7.07 -8.65
N THR A 242 -4.14 5.89 -9.28
CA THR A 242 -4.77 4.74 -8.61
C THR A 242 -3.92 4.19 -7.46
N ASN A 243 -2.60 4.10 -7.61
CA ASN A 243 -1.72 3.70 -6.52
C ASN A 243 -1.83 4.68 -5.33
N SER A 244 -2.05 5.97 -5.60
CA SER A 244 -2.27 6.97 -4.55
C SER A 244 -3.66 6.85 -3.91
N PHE A 245 -4.70 6.54 -4.69
CA PHE A 245 -6.04 6.20 -4.18
C PHE A 245 -6.01 4.96 -3.26
N VAL A 246 -5.36 3.88 -3.69
CA VAL A 246 -5.26 2.64 -2.90
C VAL A 246 -4.52 2.88 -1.58
N VAL A 247 -3.39 3.60 -1.60
CA VAL A 247 -2.64 3.96 -0.39
C VAL A 247 -3.49 4.83 0.55
N PHE A 248 -4.29 5.76 0.02
CA PHE A 248 -5.23 6.54 0.82
C PHE A 248 -6.28 5.63 1.50
N VAL A 249 -7.00 4.78 0.77
CA VAL A 249 -8.01 3.86 1.35
C VAL A 249 -7.37 2.93 2.39
N SER A 250 -6.19 2.40 2.10
CA SER A 250 -5.41 1.52 2.99
C SER A 250 -4.90 2.22 4.27
N SER A 251 -4.86 3.56 4.29
CA SER A 251 -4.55 4.34 5.48
C SER A 251 -5.76 4.57 6.41
N VAL A 252 -6.98 4.42 5.89
CA VAL A 252 -8.23 4.59 6.64
C VAL A 252 -8.70 3.24 7.23
N VAL A 253 -8.65 2.16 6.44
CA VAL A 253 -9.08 0.83 6.89
C VAL A 253 -8.13 0.23 7.94
N PRO A 254 -8.61 -0.60 8.90
CA PRO A 254 -7.75 -1.17 9.94
C PRO A 254 -7.10 -2.51 9.55
N ASN A 255 -7.67 -3.25 8.58
CA ASN A 255 -7.16 -4.54 8.14
C ASN A 255 -7.30 -4.72 6.61
N PHE A 256 -6.57 -5.69 6.06
CA PHE A 256 -6.49 -5.92 4.62
C PHE A 256 -7.80 -6.41 4.00
N ILE A 257 -8.64 -7.16 4.74
CA ILE A 257 -9.94 -7.65 4.25
C ILE A 257 -10.86 -6.46 3.93
N MET A 258 -11.02 -5.54 4.90
CA MET A 258 -11.78 -4.30 4.68
C MET A 258 -11.11 -3.39 3.63
N GLY A 259 -9.78 -3.37 3.56
CA GLY A 259 -9.04 -2.64 2.53
C GLY A 259 -9.37 -3.11 1.11
N TYR A 260 -9.30 -4.42 0.86
CA TYR A 260 -9.67 -5.00 -0.44
C TYR A 260 -11.14 -4.75 -0.78
N ALA A 261 -12.06 -4.98 0.18
CA ALA A 261 -13.49 -4.75 -0.02
C ALA A 261 -13.79 -3.29 -0.41
N ALA A 262 -13.21 -2.32 0.31
CA ALA A 262 -13.37 -0.90 0.02
C ALA A 262 -12.78 -0.51 -1.35
N VAL A 263 -11.54 -0.91 -1.65
CA VAL A 263 -10.89 -0.60 -2.93
C VAL A 263 -11.67 -1.19 -4.11
N ILE A 264 -12.13 -2.44 -4.02
CA ILE A 264 -12.92 -3.09 -5.08
C ILE A 264 -14.27 -2.39 -5.26
N ALA A 265 -14.97 -2.06 -4.17
CA ALA A 265 -16.26 -1.37 -4.23
C ALA A 265 -16.14 0.02 -4.90
N PHE A 266 -15.16 0.85 -4.49
CA PHE A 266 -14.92 2.13 -5.15
C PHE A 266 -14.43 1.99 -6.60
N THR A 267 -13.63 0.97 -6.91
CA THR A 267 -13.20 0.66 -8.28
C THR A 267 -14.41 0.33 -9.17
N ALA A 268 -15.37 -0.45 -8.68
CA ALA A 268 -16.61 -0.76 -9.40
C ALA A 268 -17.51 0.48 -9.57
N LEU A 269 -17.62 1.34 -8.55
CA LEU A 269 -18.33 2.62 -8.67
C LEU A 269 -17.67 3.55 -9.70
N PHE A 270 -16.34 3.70 -9.67
CA PHE A 270 -15.62 4.51 -10.65
C PHE A 270 -15.80 3.97 -12.08
N PHE A 271 -15.83 2.64 -12.25
CA PHE A 271 -16.10 1.98 -13.53
C PHE A 271 -17.51 2.25 -14.04
N LEU A 272 -18.54 2.19 -13.19
CA LEU A 272 -19.91 2.51 -13.57
C LEU A 272 -20.05 3.96 -14.09
N PHE A 273 -19.40 4.91 -13.41
CA PHE A 273 -19.53 6.35 -13.70
C PHE A 273 -18.42 6.92 -14.62
N CYS A 274 -17.56 6.09 -15.23
CA CYS A 274 -16.42 6.55 -16.04
C CYS A 274 -16.79 7.16 -17.41
N GLY A 275 -18.03 6.99 -17.88
CA GLY A 275 -18.48 7.43 -19.20
C GLY A 275 -18.61 6.33 -20.27
N TYR A 276 -18.31 5.07 -19.95
CA TYR A 276 -18.46 3.94 -20.88
C TYR A 276 -19.90 3.39 -20.94
N PHE A 277 -20.53 3.11 -19.79
CA PHE A 277 -21.88 2.53 -19.73
C PHE A 277 -22.98 3.58 -19.87
N LEU A 278 -22.81 4.73 -19.22
CA LEU A 278 -23.69 5.89 -19.32
C LEU A 278 -22.87 7.06 -19.83
N GLU A 279 -23.36 7.73 -20.87
CA GLU A 279 -22.76 8.95 -21.39
C GLU A 279 -22.74 10.03 -20.29
N SER A 280 -21.65 10.79 -20.17
CA SER A 280 -21.51 11.82 -19.12
C SER A 280 -22.62 12.88 -19.12
N SER A 281 -23.37 13.05 -20.23
CA SER A 281 -24.49 13.99 -20.34
C SER A 281 -25.85 13.43 -19.90
N SER A 282 -26.04 12.11 -19.96
CA SER A 282 -27.32 11.43 -19.63
C SER A 282 -27.42 11.00 -18.17
N ILE A 283 -26.31 11.08 -17.41
CA ILE A 283 -26.29 10.84 -15.96
C ILE A 283 -27.17 11.87 -15.24
N PRO A 284 -28.18 11.45 -14.44
CA PRO A 284 -29.06 12.36 -13.71
C PRO A 284 -28.28 13.36 -12.85
N ALA A 285 -28.79 14.60 -12.73
CA ALA A 285 -28.10 15.71 -12.06
C ALA A 285 -27.61 15.40 -10.64
N MET A 286 -28.33 14.55 -9.89
CA MET A 286 -27.94 14.11 -8.54
C MET A 286 -26.72 13.17 -8.51
N TRP A 287 -26.34 12.56 -9.62
CA TRP A 287 -25.22 11.61 -9.75
C TRP A 287 -24.05 12.15 -10.58
N THR A 288 -24.21 13.29 -11.25
CA THR A 288 -23.16 13.91 -12.09
C THR A 288 -21.87 14.22 -11.33
N TRP A 289 -21.94 14.42 -10.00
CA TRP A 289 -20.74 14.59 -9.17
C TRP A 289 -19.88 13.32 -9.10
N MET A 290 -20.49 12.13 -9.08
CA MET A 290 -19.77 10.85 -9.03
C MET A 290 -18.96 10.61 -10.32
N ASN A 291 -19.53 10.98 -11.47
CA ASN A 291 -18.82 11.01 -12.75
C ASN A 291 -17.61 11.95 -12.74
N LYS A 292 -17.69 13.11 -12.06
CA LYS A 292 -16.55 14.04 -11.91
C LYS A 292 -15.51 13.56 -10.90
N ILE A 293 -15.89 12.76 -9.90
CA ILE A 293 -14.95 12.18 -8.92
C ILE A 293 -14.30 10.89 -9.44
N SER A 294 -14.94 10.18 -10.38
CA SER A 294 -14.39 8.94 -10.96
C SER A 294 -13.02 9.16 -11.59
N THR A 295 -11.97 8.66 -10.93
CA THR A 295 -10.61 8.75 -11.42
C THR A 295 -10.40 7.93 -12.71
N MET A 296 -11.28 6.95 -12.99
CA MET A 296 -11.28 6.18 -14.25
C MET A 296 -11.77 6.99 -15.46
N LYS A 297 -12.56 8.06 -15.25
CA LYS A 297 -13.08 8.90 -16.33
C LYS A 297 -11.95 9.51 -17.16
N TYR A 298 -11.03 10.21 -16.51
CA TYR A 298 -9.94 10.95 -17.17
C TYR A 298 -9.02 10.10 -18.07
N PRO A 299 -8.51 8.92 -17.67
CA PRO A 299 -7.73 8.08 -18.55
C PRO A 299 -8.58 7.49 -19.67
N TYR A 300 -9.85 7.15 -19.44
CA TYR A 300 -10.77 6.70 -20.49
C TYR A 300 -10.98 7.80 -21.56
N GLU A 301 -11.48 8.97 -21.17
CA GLU A 301 -11.68 10.11 -22.09
C GLU A 301 -10.38 10.56 -22.75
N GLY A 302 -9.28 10.60 -22.00
CA GLY A 302 -7.97 10.98 -22.50
C GLY A 302 -7.42 10.02 -23.56
N LEU A 303 -7.58 8.71 -23.37
CA LEU A 303 -7.16 7.69 -24.34
C LEU A 303 -8.08 7.69 -25.58
N LEU A 304 -9.38 7.95 -25.41
CA LEU A 304 -10.31 8.12 -26.54
C LEU A 304 -9.97 9.35 -27.38
N LEU A 305 -9.73 10.50 -26.76
CA LEU A 305 -9.26 11.71 -27.45
C LEU A 305 -7.94 11.44 -28.19
N ASN A 306 -7.05 10.60 -27.66
CA ASN A 306 -5.82 10.22 -28.35
C ASN A 306 -6.06 9.33 -29.58
N GLN A 307 -7.06 8.46 -29.53
CA GLN A 307 -7.35 7.47 -30.57
C GLN A 307 -8.24 8.01 -31.70
N PHE A 308 -9.18 8.90 -31.38
CA PHE A 308 -10.26 9.33 -32.28
C PHE A 308 -10.20 10.81 -32.69
N HIS A 309 -9.27 11.62 -32.18
CA HIS A 309 -9.09 13.01 -32.62
C HIS A 309 -8.37 13.08 -33.99
N THR A 310 -9.02 12.57 -35.03
CA THR A 310 -8.53 12.49 -36.41
C THR A 310 -9.67 12.43 -37.41
N HIS A 311 -9.45 12.95 -38.62
CA HIS A 311 -10.39 12.87 -39.75
C HIS A 311 -10.43 11.48 -40.41
N ARG A 312 -9.72 10.49 -39.87
CA ARG A 312 -9.78 9.10 -40.36
C ARG A 312 -11.21 8.56 -40.22
N VAL A 313 -11.67 7.85 -41.25
CA VAL A 313 -12.90 7.06 -41.25
C VAL A 313 -12.65 5.74 -40.51
N PHE A 314 -13.54 5.39 -39.59
CA PHE A 314 -13.47 4.19 -38.73
C PHE A 314 -14.62 3.19 -38.97
N GLY A 315 -15.51 3.49 -39.91
CA GLY A 315 -16.65 2.65 -40.28
C GLY A 315 -17.60 3.43 -41.19
N ARG A 316 -18.72 2.80 -41.55
CA ARG A 316 -19.85 3.47 -42.22
C ARG A 316 -21.14 3.25 -41.44
N ASP A 317 -22.00 4.26 -41.45
CA ASP A 317 -23.33 4.19 -40.87
C ASP A 317 -24.27 3.33 -41.76
N ILE A 318 -25.47 3.03 -41.25
CA ILE A 318 -26.56 2.31 -41.95
C ILE A 318 -26.90 3.00 -43.29
N LEU A 319 -26.75 4.34 -43.36
CA LEU A 319 -26.93 5.16 -44.56
C LEU A 319 -25.70 5.17 -45.50
N GLY A 320 -24.67 4.38 -45.22
CA GLY A 320 -23.42 4.31 -46.01
C GLY A 320 -22.46 5.50 -45.81
N GLN A 321 -22.81 6.47 -44.97
CA GLN A 321 -21.99 7.66 -44.68
C GLN A 321 -20.73 7.29 -43.88
N PRO A 322 -19.57 7.89 -44.17
CA PRO A 322 -18.32 7.61 -43.46
C PRO A 322 -18.37 8.18 -42.03
N ILE A 323 -18.18 7.31 -41.03
CA ILE A 323 -18.09 7.71 -39.62
C ILE A 323 -16.64 8.11 -39.34
N THR A 324 -16.39 9.38 -39.02
CA THR A 324 -15.06 9.88 -38.64
C THR A 324 -14.82 9.75 -37.13
N GLY A 325 -13.56 9.90 -36.71
CA GLY A 325 -13.21 9.92 -35.29
C GLY A 325 -13.90 11.04 -34.50
N PHE A 326 -14.16 12.19 -35.14
CA PHE A 326 -14.90 13.29 -34.52
C PHE A 326 -16.38 12.95 -34.29
N ASP A 327 -17.01 12.21 -35.20
CA ASP A 327 -18.40 11.75 -35.03
C ASP A 327 -18.53 10.79 -33.84
N ILE A 328 -17.55 9.90 -33.67
CA ILE A 328 -17.45 8.98 -32.51
C ILE A 328 -17.29 9.79 -31.21
N LEU A 329 -16.38 10.77 -31.18
CA LEU A 329 -16.21 11.64 -30.02
C LEU A 329 -17.48 12.45 -29.71
N ARG A 330 -18.23 12.86 -30.73
CA ARG A 330 -19.51 13.58 -30.58
C ARG A 330 -20.62 12.68 -30.05
N GLN A 331 -20.69 11.43 -30.50
CA GLN A 331 -21.64 10.43 -30.00
C GLN A 331 -21.40 10.07 -28.52
N ILE A 332 -20.13 10.08 -28.06
CA ILE A 332 -19.77 9.82 -26.66
C ILE A 332 -19.85 11.11 -25.79
N GLY A 333 -20.21 12.25 -26.39
CA GLY A 333 -20.30 13.54 -25.70
C GLY A 333 -18.96 14.25 -25.43
N LEU A 334 -17.84 13.71 -25.95
CA LEU A 334 -16.48 14.24 -25.79
C LEU A 334 -16.14 15.38 -26.76
N ASP A 335 -16.91 15.59 -27.82
CA ASP A 335 -16.80 16.75 -28.72
C ASP A 335 -17.01 18.10 -27.98
N LYS A 336 -17.76 18.08 -26.86
CA LYS A 336 -17.91 19.24 -25.95
C LYS A 336 -16.81 19.34 -24.90
N ALA A 337 -15.73 18.53 -24.98
CA ALA A 337 -14.63 18.59 -24.03
C ALA A 337 -13.89 19.94 -24.17
N LYS A 338 -14.24 20.88 -23.29
CA LYS A 338 -13.61 22.21 -23.14
C LYS A 338 -12.08 22.15 -22.90
N TYR A 339 -11.54 20.96 -22.64
CA TYR A 339 -10.15 20.71 -22.30
C TYR A 339 -9.57 19.62 -23.22
N GLY A 340 -8.47 19.93 -23.91
CA GLY A 340 -7.80 18.98 -24.80
C GLY A 340 -7.10 17.83 -24.06
N LYS A 341 -6.62 16.82 -24.81
CA LYS A 341 -6.10 15.55 -24.26
C LYS A 341 -5.11 15.71 -23.10
N TRP A 342 -4.17 16.66 -23.19
CA TRP A 342 -3.18 16.95 -22.13
C TRP A 342 -3.79 17.35 -20.77
N ALA A 343 -4.96 17.98 -20.76
CA ALA A 343 -5.64 18.33 -19.51
C ALA A 343 -6.10 17.09 -18.73
N MET A 344 -6.44 15.98 -19.41
CA MET A 344 -6.82 14.73 -18.75
C MET A 344 -5.66 14.12 -17.96
N VAL A 345 -4.43 14.24 -18.50
CA VAL A 345 -3.20 13.88 -17.78
C VAL A 345 -2.98 14.79 -16.57
N LEU A 346 -3.20 16.11 -16.72
CA LEU A 346 -3.08 17.04 -15.59
C LEU A 346 -4.13 16.77 -14.50
N PHE A 347 -5.37 16.43 -14.86
CA PHE A 347 -6.39 16.02 -13.89
C PHE A 347 -6.02 14.72 -13.17
N LEU A 348 -5.47 13.71 -13.88
CA LEU A 348 -4.94 12.49 -13.26
C LEU A 348 -3.82 12.78 -12.26
N LEU A 349 -2.87 13.65 -12.61
CA LEU A 349 -1.79 14.06 -11.71
C LEU A 349 -2.32 14.85 -10.51
N ALA A 350 -3.32 15.71 -10.71
CA ALA A 350 -3.99 16.43 -9.62
C ALA A 350 -4.71 15.47 -8.66
N TRP A 351 -5.41 14.45 -9.17
CA TRP A 351 -6.01 13.39 -8.34
C TRP A 351 -4.95 12.57 -7.59
N ALA A 352 -3.83 12.23 -8.24
CA ALA A 352 -2.72 11.55 -7.57
C ALA A 352 -2.16 12.36 -6.38
N VAL A 353 -1.93 13.67 -6.58
CA VAL A 353 -1.50 14.58 -5.52
C VAL A 353 -2.57 14.72 -4.43
N PHE A 354 -3.84 14.87 -4.80
CA PHE A 354 -4.96 14.98 -3.86
C PHE A 354 -5.06 13.75 -2.94
N TYR A 355 -5.03 12.53 -3.50
CA TYR A 355 -5.04 11.31 -2.68
C TYR A 355 -3.79 11.19 -1.79
N ARG A 356 -2.60 11.63 -2.26
CA ARG A 356 -1.39 11.71 -1.42
C ARG A 356 -1.50 12.72 -0.28
N LEU A 357 -2.19 13.85 -0.49
CA LEU A 357 -2.46 14.84 0.55
C LEU A 357 -3.47 14.32 1.58
N LEU A 358 -4.58 13.69 1.13
CA LEU A 358 -5.51 13.02 2.04
C LEU A 358 -4.82 11.94 2.88
N PHE A 359 -4.01 11.10 2.24
CA PHE A 359 -3.19 10.10 2.90
C PHE A 359 -2.27 10.69 3.98
N TYR A 360 -1.55 11.78 3.65
CA TYR A 360 -0.73 12.51 4.62
C TYR A 360 -1.54 13.05 5.81
N LEU A 361 -2.74 13.60 5.55
CA LEU A 361 -3.63 14.10 6.60
C LEU A 361 -4.08 12.95 7.53
N VAL A 362 -4.51 11.82 6.97
CA VAL A 362 -4.91 10.63 7.74
C VAL A 362 -3.77 10.16 8.65
N LEU A 363 -2.55 10.00 8.12
CA LEU A 363 -1.39 9.64 8.94
C LEU A 363 -1.08 10.68 10.04
N ARG A 364 -1.19 11.98 9.72
CA ARG A 364 -0.90 13.07 10.67
C ARG A 364 -1.91 13.12 11.83
N PHE A 365 -3.18 12.85 11.57
CA PHE A 365 -4.21 12.82 12.62
C PHE A 365 -4.20 11.50 13.39
N ALA A 366 -4.09 10.35 12.72
CA ALA A 366 -3.99 9.04 13.37
C ALA A 366 -2.78 8.97 14.33
N SER A 367 -1.62 9.48 13.90
CA SER A 367 -0.42 9.51 14.74
C SER A 367 -0.54 10.42 15.98
N LYS A 368 -1.42 11.44 15.98
CA LYS A 368 -1.71 12.22 17.18
C LYS A 368 -2.59 11.44 18.16
N ASN A 369 -3.59 10.72 17.64
CA ASN A 369 -4.58 10.02 18.46
C ASN A 369 -4.00 8.83 19.24
N GLN A 370 -2.86 8.27 18.81
CA GLN A 370 -2.13 7.21 19.52
C GLN A 370 -0.98 7.72 20.43
N ARG A 371 -0.84 9.05 20.59
CA ARG A 371 0.13 9.68 21.51
C ARG A 371 -0.51 10.24 22.78
N THR A 372 -1.83 10.07 22.93
CA THR A 372 -2.66 10.61 24.01
C THR A 372 -3.34 9.45 24.72
#